data_AF-A0A285B961-F1
#
_entry.id   AF-A0A285B961-F1
#
_cell.length_a   1.000
_cell.length_b   1.000
_cell.length_c   1.000
_cell.angle_alpha   90.00
_cell.angle_beta   90.00
_cell.angle_gamma   90.00
#
_symmetry.space_group_name_H-M   'P 1'
#
loop_
_entity.id
_entity.type
_entity.pdbx_description
1 polymer ?
#
loop_
_entity_poly.entity_id
_entity_poly.type
_entity_poly.pdbx_seq_one_letter_code
_entity_poly.pdbx_strand_id
1 'polypeptide(L)'
;MKKKLLSASIALALTAPVHSFAASDQRGYKPEDVAFDESFFSFGGHVGTSVEYEDKVTRGFNNTDKKEKTITNEVFNFFYNNPQWNFMGFYSFKIENREQKEPGYYENEDGIKQLFSLNKGHDLGNGWATGLIYELEYTRSKVYSPDVSGLRKNLAEHSIRPYLTYWNNDYNMGFYSNLEYLLSKEDRNAWGKRQEQGYSALFKPYKRFGNWEVGVEFYYQIKTNDEKQPDGTINEKSDFNERYIEPIVQYSFDDAGTLYTRVRVGKNETKNTDRSGGGNAGINYFKDIRKATVGYEQSIGESWVAKAEYEYANEVEKKSRLSGWEARNKSELTQHTFYAQALYRF
;
A
#
# COMPACT_ATOMS: atom_id res chain seq x y z
N MET A 1 26.36 34.65 11.77
CA MET A 1 24.89 34.89 11.68
C MET A 1 24.23 33.65 11.07
N LYS A 2 23.26 33.10 11.81
CA LYS A 2 22.52 31.85 11.54
C LYS A 2 21.78 31.92 10.19
N LYS A 3 22.10 31.03 9.25
CA LYS A 3 21.22 30.72 8.11
C LYS A 3 20.42 29.46 8.47
N LYS A 4 19.11 29.63 8.50
CA LYS A 4 18.10 28.71 9.01
C LYS A 4 18.10 27.40 8.20
N LEU A 5 18.17 26.26 8.90
CA LEU A 5 17.76 24.95 8.36
C LEU A 5 16.26 25.04 8.08
N LEU A 6 15.90 25.13 6.81
CA LEU A 6 14.52 25.14 6.33
C LEU A 6 14.16 23.73 5.88
N SER A 7 13.25 23.10 6.63
CA SER A 7 12.26 22.11 6.21
C SER A 7 12.50 21.39 4.88
N ALA A 8 13.10 20.19 4.94
CA ALA A 8 12.94 19.16 3.92
C ALA A 8 11.94 18.11 4.44
N SER A 9 10.70 18.55 4.65
CA SER A 9 9.56 17.67 4.94
C SER A 9 9.04 17.14 3.60
N ILE A 10 9.57 16.00 3.14
CA ILE A 10 9.13 15.41 1.87
C ILE A 10 8.03 14.38 2.15
N ALA A 11 6.85 14.72 1.64
CA ALA A 11 5.61 13.95 1.55
C ALA A 11 5.78 12.57 0.89
N LEU A 12 6.36 11.63 1.64
CA LEU A 12 6.51 10.22 1.26
C LEU A 12 6.07 9.24 2.34
N ALA A 13 5.30 9.75 3.30
CA ALA A 13 4.54 8.93 4.20
C ALA A 13 3.20 8.52 3.54
N LEU A 14 3.01 7.21 3.39
CA LEU A 14 1.71 6.48 3.47
C LEU A 14 1.00 6.08 2.19
N THR A 15 1.58 5.12 1.46
CA THR A 15 0.82 3.94 0.96
C THR A 15 1.69 2.69 0.74
N ALA A 16 3.01 2.75 0.97
CA ALA A 16 3.95 1.63 1.09
C ALA A 16 5.25 2.22 1.71
N PRO A 17 6.15 1.43 2.30
CA PRO A 17 7.10 1.92 3.31
C PRO A 17 8.06 2.96 2.76
N VAL A 18 8.11 4.06 3.51
CA VAL A 18 9.28 4.92 3.73
C VAL A 18 10.35 4.76 2.68
N HIS A 19 10.04 5.21 1.46
CA HIS A 19 11.05 5.35 0.45
C HIS A 19 11.97 6.48 0.90
N SER A 20 13.26 6.18 0.92
CA SER A 20 14.34 7.02 1.41
C SER A 20 14.45 8.31 0.60
N PHE A 21 13.64 9.32 0.89
CA PHE A 21 13.81 10.67 0.36
C PHE A 21 14.59 11.53 1.37
N ALA A 22 15.81 11.07 1.59
CA ALA A 22 16.93 11.89 2.03
C ALA A 22 18.15 11.42 1.22
N ALA A 23 18.13 11.72 -0.09
CA ALA A 23 19.36 11.79 -0.84
C ALA A 23 20.22 12.88 -0.21
N SER A 24 21.16 12.45 0.63
CA SER A 24 22.53 12.94 0.84
C SER A 24 22.85 14.44 0.97
N ASP A 25 21.92 15.38 0.99
CA ASP A 25 22.30 16.80 0.88
C ASP A 25 22.64 17.52 2.19
N GLN A 26 22.55 16.85 3.34
CA GLN A 26 23.22 17.28 4.58
C GLN A 26 23.60 16.09 5.47
N ARG A 27 24.65 15.33 5.11
CA ARG A 27 25.45 14.59 6.14
C ARG A 27 26.71 15.36 6.49
N GLY A 28 26.50 16.58 6.97
CA GLY A 28 27.53 17.32 7.69
C GLY A 28 27.66 16.83 9.12
N TYR A 29 27.99 15.55 9.33
CA TYR A 29 28.60 15.05 10.58
C TYR A 29 29.34 13.74 10.25
N LYS A 30 30.64 13.88 9.95
CA LYS A 30 31.65 12.91 10.37
C LYS A 30 32.54 13.67 11.34
N PRO A 31 32.34 13.49 12.66
CA PRO A 31 33.37 12.83 13.44
C PRO A 31 32.79 11.85 14.48
N GLU A 32 33.36 10.64 14.47
CA GLU A 32 33.21 9.53 15.42
C GLU A 32 31.84 8.83 15.39
N ASP A 33 31.82 7.55 14.99
CA ASP A 33 30.73 6.67 15.34
C ASP A 33 30.62 6.68 16.87
N VAL A 34 29.61 7.37 17.39
CA VAL A 34 29.32 7.33 18.82
C VAL A 34 29.05 5.88 19.23
N ALA A 35 29.36 5.57 20.48
CA ALA A 35 29.16 4.22 21.00
C ALA A 35 27.70 3.77 20.81
N PHE A 36 27.48 2.46 20.76
CA PHE A 36 26.14 1.89 20.57
C PHE A 36 25.13 2.48 21.57
N ASP A 37 25.51 2.59 22.84
CA ASP A 37 24.65 3.12 23.91
C ASP A 37 24.22 4.57 23.66
N GLU A 38 25.09 5.41 23.10
CA GLU A 38 24.77 6.80 22.76
C GLU A 38 23.87 6.87 21.52
N SER A 39 24.17 6.05 20.50
CA SER A 39 23.33 5.96 19.29
C SER A 39 21.96 5.31 19.55
N PHE A 40 21.79 4.54 20.62
CA PHE A 40 20.52 3.91 20.96
C PHE A 40 19.44 4.93 21.35
N PHE A 41 19.82 6.08 21.93
CA PHE A 41 18.88 7.13 22.33
C PHE A 41 18.71 8.24 21.28
N SER A 42 19.36 8.13 20.11
CA SER A 42 19.36 9.17 19.06
C SER A 42 18.35 8.91 17.92
N PHE A 43 17.31 8.11 18.17
CA PHE A 43 16.24 7.92 17.22
C PHE A 43 15.38 9.17 17.12
N GLY A 44 15.24 9.68 15.90
CA GLY A 44 14.17 10.62 15.55
C GLY A 44 12.99 9.89 14.93
N GLY A 45 11.86 10.56 14.78
CA GLY A 45 10.70 9.95 14.13
C GLY A 45 9.39 10.68 14.34
N HIS A 46 8.29 9.93 14.35
CA HIS A 46 6.97 10.45 14.70
C HIS A 46 6.08 9.40 15.37
N VAL A 47 5.13 9.87 16.16
CA VAL A 47 3.95 9.11 16.59
C VAL A 47 2.70 9.78 16.03
N GLY A 48 1.69 9.01 15.65
CA GLY A 48 0.48 9.59 15.10
C GLY A 48 -0.71 8.65 15.06
N THR A 49 -1.78 9.17 14.47
CA THR A 49 -3.05 8.46 14.27
C THR A 49 -3.61 8.80 12.90
N SER A 50 -4.40 7.88 12.34
CA SER A 50 -5.12 8.14 11.10
C SER A 50 -6.50 7.50 11.09
N VAL A 51 -7.36 8.01 10.22
CA VAL A 51 -8.66 7.42 9.91
C VAL A 51 -8.82 7.33 8.40
N GLU A 52 -9.31 6.20 7.94
CA GLU A 52 -9.67 5.95 6.55
C GLU A 52 -11.15 5.54 6.46
N TYR A 53 -11.89 6.15 5.55
CA TYR A 53 -13.25 5.76 5.19
C TYR A 53 -13.30 5.38 3.71
N GLU A 54 -13.77 4.17 3.44
CA GLU A 54 -13.87 3.60 2.11
C GLU A 54 -15.33 3.26 1.79
N ASP A 55 -15.86 3.78 0.69
CA ASP A 55 -17.19 3.47 0.15
C ASP A 55 -17.05 2.76 -1.19
N LYS A 56 -17.55 1.54 -1.27
CA LYS A 56 -17.45 0.65 -2.44
C LYS A 56 -18.82 0.28 -2.95
N VAL A 57 -19.03 0.40 -4.25
CA VAL A 57 -20.18 -0.15 -4.96
C VAL A 57 -19.67 -1.05 -6.07
N THR A 58 -19.96 -2.34 -5.97
CA THR A 58 -19.66 -3.33 -7.01
C THR A 58 -20.95 -3.78 -7.66
N ARG A 59 -21.12 -3.47 -8.96
CA ARG A 59 -22.21 -4.03 -9.75
C ARG A 59 -21.72 -5.29 -10.47
N GLY A 60 -22.03 -6.45 -9.90
CA GLY A 60 -21.45 -7.73 -10.30
C GLY A 60 -21.95 -8.30 -11.63
N PHE A 61 -21.50 -9.52 -11.94
CA PHE A 61 -21.99 -10.31 -13.09
C PHE A 61 -23.49 -10.66 -12.98
N ASN A 62 -24.04 -10.65 -11.76
CA ASN A 62 -25.46 -10.79 -11.45
C ASN A 62 -26.28 -9.50 -11.69
N ASN A 63 -25.62 -8.39 -12.09
CA ASN A 63 -26.23 -7.08 -12.36
C ASN A 63 -26.91 -6.39 -11.16
N THR A 64 -26.65 -6.87 -9.93
CA THR A 64 -27.07 -6.24 -8.68
C THR A 64 -25.91 -5.51 -8.01
N ASP A 65 -26.24 -4.55 -7.14
CA ASP A 65 -25.25 -3.78 -6.40
C ASP A 65 -24.91 -4.47 -5.08
N LYS A 66 -23.63 -4.79 -4.91
CA LYS A 66 -23.01 -5.07 -3.61
C LYS A 66 -22.37 -3.78 -3.10
N LYS A 67 -22.79 -3.32 -1.93
CA LYS A 67 -22.29 -2.10 -1.29
C LYS A 67 -21.47 -2.46 -0.07
N GLU A 68 -20.26 -1.92 0.01
CA GLU A 68 -19.36 -2.15 1.14
C GLU A 68 -18.90 -0.81 1.71
N LYS A 69 -18.85 -0.71 3.03
CA LYS A 69 -18.29 0.44 3.75
C LYS A 69 -17.25 -0.06 4.73
N THR A 70 -16.05 0.48 4.64
CA THR A 70 -14.95 0.13 5.54
C THR A 70 -14.49 1.38 6.28
N ILE A 71 -14.35 1.28 7.60
CA ILE A 71 -13.68 2.29 8.41
C ILE A 71 -12.45 1.64 9.01
N THR A 72 -11.29 2.26 8.79
CA THR A 72 -10.02 1.84 9.37
C THR A 72 -9.52 2.94 10.29
N ASN A 73 -9.41 2.63 11.58
CA ASN A 73 -8.87 3.52 12.58
C ASN A 73 -7.46 3.05 12.97
N GLU A 74 -6.44 3.79 12.53
CA GLU A 74 -5.05 3.60 12.94
C GLU A 74 -4.84 4.35 14.26
N VAL A 75 -5.07 3.64 15.37
CA VAL A 75 -4.97 4.22 16.72
C VAL A 75 -3.52 4.50 17.13
N PHE A 76 -2.55 3.90 16.45
CA PHE A 76 -1.14 4.15 16.69
C PHE A 76 -0.32 3.86 15.45
N ASN A 77 0.42 4.88 15.01
CA ASN A 77 1.42 4.84 13.95
C ASN A 77 2.74 5.34 14.53
N PHE A 78 3.79 4.53 14.47
CA PHE A 78 5.09 4.84 15.06
C PHE A 78 6.19 4.64 14.04
N PHE A 79 6.81 5.73 13.63
CA PHE A 79 7.99 5.74 12.78
C PHE A 79 9.21 6.10 13.62
N TYR A 80 10.29 5.36 13.47
CA TYR A 80 11.55 5.64 14.13
C TYR A 80 12.72 5.41 13.16
N ASN A 81 13.68 6.32 13.17
CA ASN A 81 14.81 6.33 12.26
C ASN A 81 16.10 6.67 13.01
N ASN A 82 17.14 5.88 12.76
CA ASN A 82 18.50 6.16 13.20
C ASN A 82 19.39 6.44 11.98
N PRO A 83 19.74 7.72 11.71
CA PRO A 83 20.57 8.09 10.59
C PRO A 83 21.96 7.45 10.60
N GLN A 84 22.57 7.27 11.77
CA GLN A 84 23.90 6.67 11.91
C GLN A 84 23.86 5.19 11.53
N TRP A 85 22.83 4.47 11.98
CA TRP A 85 22.66 3.06 11.64
C TRP A 85 22.13 2.85 10.23
N ASN A 86 21.71 3.92 9.54
CA ASN A 86 21.01 3.86 8.26
C ASN A 86 19.87 2.83 8.33
N PHE A 87 19.04 2.98 9.35
CA PHE A 87 17.99 2.03 9.72
C PHE A 87 16.72 2.77 10.11
N MET A 88 15.61 2.30 9.58
CA MET A 88 14.28 2.78 9.90
C MET A 88 13.40 1.60 10.32
N GLY A 89 12.49 1.86 11.24
CA GLY A 89 11.41 0.94 11.55
C GLY A 89 10.08 1.66 11.65
N PHE A 90 9.03 0.88 11.47
CA PHE A 90 7.67 1.36 11.53
C PHE A 90 6.75 0.30 12.14
N TYR A 91 5.86 0.76 13.02
CA TYR A 91 4.81 -0.04 13.62
C TYR A 91 3.46 0.66 13.46
N SER A 92 2.42 -0.11 13.12
CA SER A 92 1.05 0.38 13.07
C SER A 92 0.09 -0.58 13.76
N PHE A 93 -0.88 -0.04 14.48
CA PHE A 93 -2.01 -0.78 15.03
C PHE A 93 -3.33 -0.18 14.51
N LYS A 94 -4.12 -1.00 13.83
CA LYS A 94 -5.37 -0.62 13.18
C LYS A 94 -6.55 -1.46 13.69
N ILE A 95 -7.69 -0.80 13.84
CA ILE A 95 -8.99 -1.41 14.04
C ILE A 95 -9.77 -1.22 12.73
N GLU A 96 -10.25 -2.30 12.14
CA GLU A 96 -10.97 -2.29 10.86
C GLU A 96 -12.38 -2.80 11.08
N ASN A 97 -13.37 -2.06 10.56
CA ASN A 97 -14.77 -2.46 10.59
C ASN A 97 -15.34 -2.33 9.18
N ARG A 98 -15.87 -3.43 8.65
CA ARG A 98 -16.49 -3.48 7.31
C ARG A 98 -17.94 -3.92 7.41
N GLU A 99 -18.82 -3.21 6.72
CA GLU A 99 -20.21 -3.60 6.47
C GLU A 99 -20.42 -3.88 4.98
N GLN A 100 -20.94 -5.06 4.62
CA GLN A 100 -21.36 -5.43 3.27
C GLN A 100 -22.87 -5.67 3.23
N LYS A 101 -23.53 -5.13 2.20
CA LYS A 101 -24.96 -5.29 1.94
C LYS A 101 -25.20 -5.54 0.46
N GLU A 102 -25.97 -6.58 0.15
CA GLU A 102 -26.45 -6.89 -1.20
C GLU A 102 -27.86 -7.53 -1.13
N PRO A 103 -28.60 -7.64 -2.24
CA PRO A 103 -29.95 -8.20 -2.20
C PRO A 103 -29.99 -9.62 -1.61
N GLY A 104 -30.58 -9.76 -0.43
CA GLY A 104 -30.75 -11.05 0.26
C GLY A 104 -29.56 -11.51 1.11
N TYR A 105 -28.48 -10.70 1.24
CA TYR A 105 -27.31 -11.06 2.05
C TYR A 105 -26.68 -9.84 2.73
N TYR A 106 -26.09 -10.06 3.90
CA TYR A 106 -25.26 -9.08 4.59
C TYR A 106 -24.04 -9.78 5.19
N GLU A 107 -22.95 -9.04 5.34
CA GLU A 107 -21.75 -9.53 6.03
C GLU A 107 -21.08 -8.37 6.77
N ASN A 108 -20.85 -8.52 8.06
CA ASN A 108 -20.07 -7.60 8.86
C ASN A 108 -18.76 -8.26 9.27
N GLU A 109 -17.67 -7.50 9.22
CA GLU A 109 -16.35 -7.98 9.60
C GLU A 109 -15.62 -6.97 10.46
N ASP A 110 -15.21 -7.42 11.65
CA ASP A 110 -14.42 -6.62 12.59
C ASP A 110 -13.03 -7.23 12.76
N GLY A 111 -12.00 -6.41 12.57
CA GLY A 111 -10.61 -6.83 12.50
C GLY A 111 -9.66 -5.97 13.32
N ILE A 112 -8.56 -6.60 13.76
CA ILE A 112 -7.37 -5.92 14.26
C ILE A 112 -6.24 -6.24 13.29
N LYS A 113 -5.55 -5.20 12.82
CA LYS A 113 -4.43 -5.29 11.88
C LYS A 113 -3.20 -4.65 12.48
N GLN A 114 -2.07 -5.35 12.41
CA GLN A 114 -0.77 -4.87 12.86
C GLN A 114 0.23 -4.94 11.71
N LEU A 115 0.99 -3.86 11.51
CA LEU A 115 2.05 -3.78 10.52
C LEU A 115 3.39 -3.56 11.22
N PHE A 116 4.39 -4.35 10.84
CA PHE A 116 5.78 -4.19 11.23
C PHE A 116 6.61 -4.01 9.95
N SER A 117 7.40 -2.94 9.88
CA SER A 117 8.29 -2.66 8.75
C SER A 117 9.69 -2.34 9.25
N LEU A 118 10.69 -2.95 8.64
CA LEU A 118 12.11 -2.72 8.94
C LEU A 118 12.82 -2.42 7.62
N ASN A 119 13.52 -1.28 7.56
CA ASN A 119 14.29 -0.87 6.40
C ASN A 119 15.75 -0.66 6.81
N LYS A 120 16.65 -1.47 6.24
CA LYS A 120 18.09 -1.29 6.38
C LYS A 120 18.67 -0.75 5.08
N GLY A 121 19.10 0.52 5.11
CA GLY A 121 19.78 1.17 4.01
C GLY A 121 21.29 0.98 4.04
N HIS A 122 21.91 1.21 2.88
CA HIS A 122 23.35 1.28 2.67
C HIS A 122 23.67 2.36 1.61
N ASP A 123 24.50 3.33 1.98
CA ASP A 123 24.98 4.37 1.07
C ASP A 123 26.11 3.81 0.21
N LEU A 124 26.00 3.94 -1.12
CA LEU A 124 26.99 3.47 -2.08
C LEU A 124 27.90 4.59 -2.61
N GLY A 125 27.62 5.84 -2.24
CA GLY A 125 28.31 7.02 -2.74
C GLY A 125 27.82 7.50 -4.11
N ASN A 126 28.23 8.72 -4.49
CA ASN A 126 27.94 9.33 -5.80
C ASN A 126 26.45 9.34 -6.18
N GLY A 127 25.57 9.54 -5.20
CA GLY A 127 24.11 9.59 -5.37
C GLY A 127 23.42 8.23 -5.38
N TRP A 128 24.17 7.12 -5.30
CA TRP A 128 23.61 5.76 -5.26
C TRP A 128 23.40 5.29 -3.81
N ALA A 129 22.28 4.59 -3.58
CA ALA A 129 22.04 3.86 -2.34
C ALA A 129 21.20 2.60 -2.58
N THR A 130 21.40 1.59 -1.74
CA THR A 130 20.67 0.31 -1.78
C THR A 130 20.13 -0.03 -0.40
N GLY A 131 19.27 -1.03 -0.30
CA GLY A 131 18.85 -1.57 0.98
C GLY A 131 17.84 -2.69 0.87
N LEU A 132 17.37 -3.14 2.02
CA LEU A 132 16.38 -4.19 2.15
C LEU A 132 15.26 -3.72 3.08
N ILE A 133 14.03 -3.88 2.61
CA ILE A 133 12.84 -3.71 3.43
C ILE A 133 12.22 -5.08 3.70
N TYR A 134 11.93 -5.36 4.96
CA TYR A 134 11.09 -6.47 5.37
C TYR A 134 9.82 -5.94 6.03
N GLU A 135 8.68 -6.42 5.57
CA GLU A 135 7.37 -6.11 6.13
C GLU A 135 6.58 -7.35 6.48
N LEU A 136 5.86 -7.24 7.59
CA LEU A 136 4.89 -8.20 8.05
C LEU A 136 3.60 -7.47 8.43
N GLU A 137 2.53 -7.75 7.72
CA GLU A 137 1.17 -7.37 8.13
C GLU A 137 0.42 -8.60 8.63
N TYR A 138 -0.17 -8.50 9.83
CA TYR A 138 -1.01 -9.53 10.40
C TYR A 138 -2.40 -8.97 10.70
N THR A 139 -3.43 -9.63 10.17
CA THR A 139 -4.82 -9.25 10.39
C THR A 139 -5.60 -10.41 11.00
N ARG A 140 -6.32 -10.13 12.07
CA ARG A 140 -7.21 -11.07 12.74
C ARG A 140 -8.61 -10.49 12.76
N SER A 141 -9.58 -11.17 12.15
CA SER A 141 -10.95 -10.70 12.10
C SER A 141 -11.99 -11.75 12.47
N LYS A 142 -13.22 -11.28 12.69
CA LYS A 142 -14.42 -12.09 12.87
C LYS A 142 -15.50 -11.63 11.90
N VAL A 143 -16.15 -12.59 11.25
CA VAL A 143 -17.22 -12.36 10.28
C VAL A 143 -18.58 -12.77 10.85
N TYR A 144 -19.60 -11.97 10.56
CA TYR A 144 -20.99 -12.16 10.96
C TYR A 144 -21.91 -11.98 9.74
N SER A 145 -22.73 -12.99 9.45
CA SER A 145 -23.68 -12.99 8.33
C SER A 145 -24.96 -13.75 8.73
N PRO A 146 -25.97 -13.89 7.86
CA PRO A 146 -27.08 -14.82 8.10
C PRO A 146 -26.64 -16.27 8.37
N ASP A 147 -25.49 -16.68 7.82
CA ASP A 147 -25.05 -18.08 7.80
C ASP A 147 -23.94 -18.39 8.81
N VAL A 148 -23.19 -17.37 9.25
CA VAL A 148 -22.08 -17.54 10.21
C VAL A 148 -22.12 -16.49 11.32
N SER A 149 -21.74 -16.89 12.53
CA SER A 149 -21.63 -15.99 13.68
C SER A 149 -20.25 -16.08 14.30
N GLY A 150 -19.42 -15.06 14.08
CA GLY A 150 -18.07 -14.97 14.63
C GLY A 150 -17.06 -15.89 13.95
N LEU A 151 -17.22 -16.17 12.66
CA LEU A 151 -16.24 -16.95 11.89
C LEU A 151 -14.91 -16.22 11.87
N ARG A 152 -13.85 -16.90 12.32
CA ARG A 152 -12.53 -16.28 12.45
C ARG A 152 -11.79 -16.32 11.11
N LYS A 153 -11.11 -15.22 10.76
CA LYS A 153 -10.10 -15.19 9.71
C LYS A 153 -8.78 -14.69 10.28
N ASN A 154 -7.67 -15.32 9.88
CA ASN A 154 -6.32 -14.87 10.22
C ASN A 154 -5.50 -14.75 8.94
N LEU A 155 -4.96 -13.56 8.67
CA LEU A 155 -4.17 -13.22 7.49
C LEU A 155 -2.76 -12.85 7.93
N ALA A 156 -1.76 -13.38 7.25
CA ALA A 156 -0.36 -12.96 7.38
C ALA A 156 0.21 -12.65 6.00
N GLU A 157 0.74 -11.44 5.83
CA GLU A 157 1.33 -10.96 4.59
C GLU A 157 2.79 -10.56 4.83
N HIS A 158 3.70 -11.24 4.14
CA HIS A 158 5.13 -10.98 4.18
C HIS A 158 5.56 -10.32 2.88
N SER A 159 6.22 -9.17 2.98
CA SER A 159 6.85 -8.51 1.83
C SER A 159 8.35 -8.31 2.07
N ILE A 160 9.16 -8.77 1.12
CA ILE A 160 10.62 -8.60 1.13
C ILE A 160 11.00 -7.79 -0.11
N ARG A 161 11.52 -6.58 0.07
CA ARG A 161 11.84 -5.65 -1.02
C ARG A 161 13.29 -5.20 -0.98
N PRO A 162 14.19 -5.81 -1.78
CA PRO A 162 15.48 -5.20 -2.07
C PRO A 162 15.25 -4.00 -2.99
N TYR A 163 15.88 -2.87 -2.69
CA TYR A 163 15.71 -1.63 -3.45
C TYR A 163 17.04 -0.99 -3.86
N LEU A 164 16.98 -0.18 -4.90
CA LEU A 164 18.07 0.62 -5.43
C LEU A 164 17.56 2.02 -5.77
N THR A 165 18.32 3.02 -5.37
CA THR A 165 18.01 4.44 -5.59
C THR A 165 19.21 5.15 -6.19
N TYR A 166 18.92 6.16 -6.99
CA TYR A 166 19.90 7.10 -7.51
C TYR A 166 19.33 8.52 -7.48
N TRP A 167 20.16 9.51 -7.12
CA TRP A 167 19.84 10.93 -7.22
C TRP A 167 21.05 11.72 -7.73
N ASN A 168 20.79 12.63 -8.66
CA ASN A 168 21.78 13.54 -9.23
C ASN A 168 21.44 14.99 -8.88
N ASN A 169 22.34 15.66 -8.15
CA ASN A 169 22.17 17.03 -7.70
C ASN A 169 22.26 18.07 -8.84
N ASP A 170 23.11 17.83 -9.84
CA ASP A 170 23.29 18.77 -10.96
C ASP A 170 22.01 18.88 -11.80
N TYR A 171 21.31 17.76 -11.96
CA TYR A 171 20.09 17.68 -12.77
C TYR A 171 18.80 17.72 -11.95
N ASN A 172 18.88 17.63 -10.61
CA ASN A 172 17.74 17.44 -9.71
C ASN A 172 16.81 16.31 -10.16
N MET A 173 17.41 15.17 -10.51
CA MET A 173 16.73 14.01 -11.09
C MET A 173 17.24 12.71 -10.48
N GLY A 174 16.36 11.72 -10.37
CA GLY A 174 16.72 10.41 -9.85
C GLY A 174 15.66 9.37 -10.13
N PHE A 175 15.83 8.21 -9.50
CA PHE A 175 14.83 7.16 -9.51
C PHE A 175 14.83 6.36 -8.21
N TYR A 176 13.67 5.79 -7.91
CA TYR A 176 13.51 4.69 -6.98
C TYR A 176 13.21 3.41 -7.77
N SER A 177 13.77 2.29 -7.35
CA SER A 177 13.45 0.98 -7.92
C SER A 177 13.51 -0.10 -6.86
N ASN A 178 12.65 -1.11 -6.97
CA ASN A 178 12.71 -2.29 -6.11
C ASN A 178 12.19 -3.53 -6.82
N LEU A 179 12.59 -4.68 -6.30
CA LEU A 179 11.87 -5.93 -6.48
C LEU A 179 11.07 -6.23 -5.21
N GLU A 180 10.14 -7.16 -5.31
CA GLU A 180 9.36 -7.65 -4.18
C GLU A 180 9.19 -9.15 -4.30
N TYR A 181 9.36 -9.86 -3.19
CA TYR A 181 8.71 -11.14 -2.95
C TYR A 181 7.55 -10.91 -2.00
N LEU A 182 6.35 -11.32 -2.39
CA LEU A 182 5.12 -11.18 -1.61
C LEU A 182 4.53 -12.56 -1.33
N LEU A 183 4.26 -12.85 -0.06
CA LEU A 183 3.58 -14.05 0.39
C LEU A 183 2.42 -13.67 1.30
N SER A 184 1.21 -14.03 0.91
CA SER A 184 -0.02 -13.83 1.67
C SER A 184 -0.64 -15.18 2.00
N LYS A 185 -0.95 -15.41 3.28
CA LYS A 185 -1.57 -16.65 3.77
C LYS A 185 -2.75 -16.31 4.67
N GLU A 186 -3.94 -16.69 4.22
CA GLU A 186 -5.18 -16.49 4.95
C GLU A 186 -5.80 -17.84 5.35
N ASP A 187 -6.11 -17.98 6.64
CA ASP A 187 -6.90 -19.07 7.19
C ASP A 187 -8.28 -18.54 7.58
N ARG A 188 -9.32 -19.00 6.88
CA ARG A 188 -10.72 -18.61 7.07
C ARG A 188 -11.52 -19.71 7.79
N ASN A 189 -10.84 -20.63 8.49
CA ASN A 189 -11.42 -21.77 9.18
C ASN A 189 -12.36 -22.59 8.28
N ALA A 190 -13.67 -22.55 8.54
CA ALA A 190 -14.68 -23.32 7.80
C ALA A 190 -14.73 -22.97 6.31
N TRP A 191 -14.31 -21.75 5.92
CA TRP A 191 -14.22 -21.35 4.52
C TRP A 191 -12.89 -21.76 3.85
N GLY A 192 -12.05 -22.50 4.57
CA GLY A 192 -10.79 -23.03 4.05
C GLY A 192 -9.63 -22.05 4.13
N LYS A 193 -8.64 -22.25 3.26
CA LYS A 193 -7.37 -21.53 3.26
C LYS A 193 -7.06 -20.98 1.89
N ARG A 194 -6.51 -19.77 1.85
CA ARG A 194 -6.03 -19.10 0.64
C ARG A 194 -4.56 -18.76 0.81
N GLN A 195 -3.75 -19.09 -0.19
CA GLN A 195 -2.36 -18.66 -0.28
C GLN A 195 -2.16 -17.93 -1.60
N GLU A 196 -1.53 -16.77 -1.52
CA GLU A 196 -1.07 -16.01 -2.67
C GLU A 196 0.44 -15.82 -2.56
N GLN A 197 1.16 -16.05 -3.66
CA GLN A 197 2.61 -15.91 -3.70
C GLN A 197 3.03 -15.29 -5.01
N GLY A 198 3.93 -14.31 -4.98
CA GLY A 198 4.29 -13.60 -6.18
C GLY A 198 5.55 -12.77 -6.07
N TYR A 199 5.87 -12.15 -7.20
CA TYR A 199 6.95 -11.19 -7.34
C TYR A 199 6.42 -9.92 -7.97
N SER A 200 6.97 -8.77 -7.57
CA SER A 200 6.73 -7.51 -8.25
C SER A 200 8.03 -6.75 -8.53
N ALA A 201 7.97 -5.84 -9.48
CA ALA A 201 9.03 -4.91 -9.83
C ALA A 201 8.44 -3.51 -9.99
N LEU A 202 9.11 -2.52 -9.43
CA LEU A 202 8.72 -1.12 -9.50
C LEU A 202 9.92 -0.28 -9.95
N PHE A 203 9.67 0.64 -10.88
CA PHE A 203 10.62 1.67 -11.31
C PHE A 203 9.92 3.03 -11.34
N LYS A 204 10.50 4.00 -10.64
CA LYS A 204 9.92 5.32 -10.45
C LYS A 204 10.96 6.42 -10.68
N PRO A 205 11.16 6.88 -11.92
CA PRO A 205 11.91 8.09 -12.20
C PRO A 205 11.17 9.32 -11.68
N TYR A 206 11.91 10.30 -11.17
CA TYR A 206 11.38 11.56 -10.67
C TYR A 206 12.35 12.72 -10.87
N LYS A 207 11.80 13.93 -10.91
CA LYS A 207 12.52 15.19 -11.11
C LYS A 207 11.93 16.28 -10.25
N ARG A 208 12.80 17.15 -9.72
CA ARG A 208 12.42 18.40 -9.05
C ARG A 208 12.83 19.62 -9.85
N PHE A 209 11.97 20.65 -9.87
CA PHE A 209 12.29 21.94 -10.46
C PHE A 209 11.49 23.05 -9.76
N GLY A 210 12.19 23.95 -9.06
CA GLY A 210 11.53 24.93 -8.19
C GLY A 210 10.64 24.22 -7.16
N ASN A 211 9.40 24.68 -7.04
CA ASN A 211 8.39 24.14 -6.13
C ASN A 211 7.68 22.87 -6.65
N TRP A 212 8.05 22.37 -7.83
CA TRP A 212 7.42 21.23 -8.46
C TRP A 212 8.25 19.95 -8.31
N GLU A 213 7.55 18.84 -8.07
CA GLU A 213 8.07 17.48 -8.25
C GLU A 213 7.17 16.72 -9.23
N VAL A 214 7.79 16.04 -10.19
CA VAL A 214 7.09 15.19 -11.16
C VAL A 214 7.79 13.85 -11.23
N GLY A 215 7.00 12.78 -11.22
CA GLY A 215 7.48 11.42 -11.38
C GLY A 215 6.46 10.55 -12.10
N VAL A 216 6.90 9.35 -12.48
CA VAL A 216 6.02 8.33 -13.06
C VAL A 216 6.40 6.99 -12.46
N GLU A 217 5.45 6.29 -11.87
CA GLU A 217 5.65 4.95 -11.34
C GLU A 217 5.26 3.90 -12.38
N PHE A 218 6.16 2.97 -12.66
CA PHE A 218 5.94 1.80 -13.50
C PHE A 218 5.99 0.56 -12.63
N TYR A 219 4.94 -0.25 -12.70
CA TYR A 219 4.82 -1.44 -11.87
C TYR A 219 4.43 -2.67 -12.69
N TYR A 220 4.98 -3.81 -12.31
CA TYR A 220 4.63 -5.12 -12.83
C TYR A 220 4.62 -6.16 -11.72
N GLN A 221 3.58 -7.00 -11.67
CA GLN A 221 3.45 -8.09 -10.71
C GLN A 221 3.05 -9.38 -11.41
N ILE A 222 3.57 -10.49 -10.89
CA ILE A 222 3.12 -11.85 -11.16
C ILE A 222 2.80 -12.54 -9.84
N LYS A 223 1.72 -13.31 -9.78
CA LYS A 223 1.25 -13.95 -8.56
C LYS A 223 0.54 -15.27 -8.90
N THR A 224 0.67 -16.26 -8.01
CA THR A 224 -0.10 -17.51 -8.05
C THR A 224 -1.10 -17.51 -6.92
N ASN A 225 -2.34 -17.92 -7.19
CA ASN A 225 -3.40 -18.06 -6.19
C ASN A 225 -3.76 -19.54 -6.03
N ASP A 226 -3.78 -20.00 -4.78
CA ASP A 226 -4.21 -21.34 -4.39
C ASP A 226 -5.23 -21.22 -3.24
N GLU A 227 -6.48 -21.59 -3.50
CA GLU A 227 -7.54 -21.61 -2.49
C GLU A 227 -8.18 -23.00 -2.38
N LYS A 228 -8.30 -23.51 -1.15
CA LYS A 228 -8.83 -24.85 -0.88
C LYS A 228 -9.80 -24.83 0.29
N GLN A 229 -10.86 -25.61 0.19
CA GLN A 229 -11.79 -25.92 1.28
C GLN A 229 -11.11 -26.79 2.36
N PRO A 230 -11.70 -26.91 3.56
CA PRO A 230 -11.12 -27.72 4.64
C PRO A 230 -10.91 -29.21 4.29
N ASP A 231 -11.69 -29.75 3.35
CA ASP A 231 -11.62 -31.14 2.88
C ASP A 231 -10.56 -31.35 1.78
N GLY A 232 -9.90 -30.29 1.32
CA GLY A 232 -8.91 -30.32 0.24
C GLY A 232 -9.47 -30.01 -1.16
N THR A 233 -10.79 -29.81 -1.30
CA THR A 233 -11.41 -29.39 -2.57
C THR A 233 -10.85 -28.04 -3.02
N ILE A 234 -10.43 -27.94 -4.27
CA ILE A 234 -9.82 -26.72 -4.82
C ILE A 234 -10.92 -25.73 -5.23
N ASN A 235 -10.96 -24.57 -4.58
CA ASN A 235 -11.82 -23.44 -4.98
C ASN A 235 -11.19 -22.69 -6.16
N GLU A 236 -9.91 -22.34 -6.05
CA GLU A 236 -9.19 -21.59 -7.07
C GLU A 236 -7.76 -22.11 -7.21
N LYS A 237 -7.31 -22.27 -8.46
CA LYS A 237 -5.88 -22.38 -8.78
C LYS A 237 -5.59 -21.59 -10.05
N SER A 238 -5.00 -20.40 -9.89
CA SER A 238 -4.86 -19.42 -10.97
C SER A 238 -3.51 -18.72 -10.98
N ASP A 239 -3.13 -18.26 -12.18
CA ASP A 239 -1.99 -17.36 -12.41
C ASP A 239 -2.52 -15.94 -12.62
N PHE A 240 -1.91 -14.97 -11.95
CA PHE A 240 -2.26 -13.56 -12.00
C PHE A 240 -1.09 -12.72 -12.48
N ASN A 241 -1.36 -11.69 -13.27
CA ASN A 241 -0.40 -10.62 -13.53
C ASN A 241 -1.09 -9.24 -13.52
N GLU A 242 -0.36 -8.23 -13.08
CA GLU A 242 -0.80 -6.83 -13.09
C GLU A 242 0.30 -5.92 -13.61
N ARG A 243 -0.08 -4.87 -14.32
CA ARG A 243 0.79 -3.75 -14.68
C ARG A 243 0.05 -2.43 -14.55
N TYR A 244 0.76 -1.39 -14.13
CA TYR A 244 0.23 -0.03 -14.18
C TYR A 244 1.31 1.01 -14.45
N ILE A 245 0.84 2.16 -14.90
CA ILE A 245 1.58 3.41 -14.96
C ILE A 245 0.86 4.45 -14.10
N GLU A 246 1.59 5.18 -13.26
CA GLU A 246 1.05 6.20 -12.38
C GLU A 246 1.91 7.47 -12.37
N PRO A 247 1.56 8.48 -13.18
CA PRO A 247 2.13 9.81 -13.03
C PRO A 247 1.76 10.43 -11.69
N ILE A 248 2.73 11.10 -11.07
CA ILE A 248 2.57 11.91 -9.87
C ILE A 248 3.07 13.33 -10.13
N VAL A 249 2.27 14.31 -9.70
CA VAL A 249 2.63 15.74 -9.74
C VAL A 249 2.43 16.31 -8.34
N GLN A 250 3.42 17.01 -7.84
CA GLN A 250 3.38 17.69 -6.54
C GLN A 250 3.79 19.14 -6.68
N TYR A 251 3.19 20.00 -5.85
CA TYR A 251 3.51 21.41 -5.73
C TYR A 251 3.58 21.82 -4.27
N SER A 252 4.73 22.35 -3.85
CA SER A 252 4.94 22.91 -2.51
C SER A 252 4.73 24.42 -2.53
N PHE A 253 3.83 24.92 -1.68
CA PHE A 253 3.59 26.36 -1.56
C PHE A 253 4.69 27.02 -0.71
N ASP A 254 5.08 28.25 -1.05
CA ASP A 254 6.23 28.93 -0.41
C ASP A 254 6.15 29.03 1.12
N ASP A 255 4.96 29.32 1.66
CA ASP A 255 4.70 29.48 3.11
C ASP A 255 3.62 28.50 3.63
N ALA A 256 3.37 27.39 2.93
CA ALA A 256 2.33 26.43 3.36
C ALA A 256 2.72 24.96 3.13
N GLY A 257 1.73 24.12 2.82
CA GLY A 257 1.91 22.69 2.62
C GLY A 257 2.27 22.30 1.19
N THR A 258 2.10 21.02 0.89
CA THR A 258 2.29 20.42 -0.43
C THR A 258 0.97 19.83 -0.91
N LEU A 259 0.53 20.25 -2.09
CA LEU A 259 -0.57 19.61 -2.82
C LEU A 259 0.00 18.59 -3.79
N TYR A 260 -0.63 17.43 -3.90
CA TYR A 260 -0.22 16.41 -4.87
C TYR A 260 -1.40 15.72 -5.53
N THR A 261 -1.16 15.19 -6.73
CA THR A 261 -2.08 14.31 -7.45
C THR A 261 -1.36 13.09 -8.01
N ARG A 262 -2.05 11.96 -8.03
CA ARG A 262 -1.62 10.71 -8.65
C ARG A 262 -2.73 10.19 -9.57
N VAL A 263 -2.39 9.68 -10.75
CA VAL A 263 -3.37 9.09 -11.67
C VAL A 263 -2.87 7.73 -12.13
N ARG A 264 -3.57 6.65 -11.78
CA ARG A 264 -3.19 5.29 -12.16
C ARG A 264 -4.00 4.82 -13.36
N VAL A 265 -3.30 4.24 -14.34
CA VAL A 265 -3.90 3.45 -15.41
C VAL A 265 -3.26 2.06 -15.39
N GLY A 266 -4.07 1.04 -15.15
CA GLY A 266 -3.60 -0.33 -14.97
C GLY A 266 -4.45 -1.36 -15.68
N LYS A 267 -3.87 -2.56 -15.82
CA LYS A 267 -4.55 -3.76 -16.27
C LYS A 267 -4.07 -4.95 -15.46
N ASN A 268 -4.98 -5.87 -15.16
CA ASN A 268 -4.61 -7.18 -14.64
C ASN A 268 -5.40 -8.30 -15.30
N GLU A 269 -4.85 -9.51 -15.19
CA GLU A 269 -5.43 -10.73 -15.71
C GLU A 269 -5.32 -11.85 -14.68
N THR A 270 -6.39 -12.62 -14.52
CA THR A 270 -6.41 -13.87 -13.72
C THR A 270 -6.74 -15.03 -14.65
N LYS A 271 -5.84 -16.00 -14.78
CA LYS A 271 -5.98 -17.18 -15.66
C LYS A 271 -6.16 -18.42 -14.80
N ASN A 272 -7.37 -18.94 -14.74
CA ASN A 272 -7.66 -20.15 -13.98
C ASN A 272 -7.18 -21.40 -14.72
N THR A 273 -6.55 -22.31 -13.99
CA THR A 273 -6.19 -23.64 -14.50
C THR A 273 -7.43 -24.54 -14.58
N ASP A 274 -7.31 -25.68 -15.26
CA ASP A 274 -8.36 -26.71 -15.36
C ASP A 274 -8.78 -27.29 -13.99
N ARG A 275 -7.98 -27.07 -12.94
CA ARG A 275 -8.24 -27.56 -11.58
C ARG A 275 -9.09 -26.61 -10.74
N SER A 276 -9.45 -25.43 -11.26
CA SER A 276 -10.23 -24.44 -10.50
C SER A 276 -11.69 -24.88 -10.33
N GLY A 277 -12.23 -24.68 -9.14
CA GLY A 277 -13.60 -25.05 -8.78
C GLY A 277 -14.65 -24.03 -9.24
N GLY A 278 -15.90 -24.26 -8.87
CA GLY A 278 -17.00 -23.29 -9.01
C GLY A 278 -17.32 -22.84 -10.44
N GLY A 279 -17.04 -23.69 -11.44
CA GLY A 279 -17.27 -23.36 -12.85
C GLY A 279 -16.19 -22.47 -13.48
N ASN A 280 -15.05 -22.25 -12.80
CA ASN A 280 -13.97 -21.39 -13.29
C ASN A 280 -12.83 -22.13 -14.01
N ALA A 281 -12.92 -23.45 -14.21
CA ALA A 281 -11.90 -24.22 -14.93
C ALA A 281 -11.67 -23.62 -16.35
N GLY A 282 -10.44 -23.16 -16.61
CA GLY A 282 -10.05 -22.54 -17.88
C GLY A 282 -10.69 -21.17 -18.17
N ILE A 283 -11.27 -20.51 -17.16
CA ILE A 283 -11.86 -19.16 -17.31
C ILE A 283 -10.83 -18.09 -17.00
N ASN A 284 -10.73 -17.08 -17.87
CA ASN A 284 -9.84 -15.94 -17.68
C ASN A 284 -10.65 -14.72 -17.30
N TYR A 285 -10.16 -13.93 -16.35
CA TYR A 285 -10.70 -12.63 -15.96
C TYR A 285 -9.74 -11.53 -16.41
N PHE A 286 -10.27 -10.47 -16.99
CA PHE A 286 -9.51 -9.31 -17.50
C PHE A 286 -10.07 -8.05 -16.88
N LYS A 287 -9.23 -7.25 -16.23
CA LYS A 287 -9.63 -6.04 -15.53
C LYS A 287 -8.87 -4.82 -16.03
N ASP A 288 -9.61 -3.76 -16.33
CA ASP A 288 -9.07 -2.41 -16.53
C ASP A 288 -9.22 -1.61 -15.22
N ILE A 289 -8.17 -0.89 -14.82
CA ILE A 289 -8.08 -0.14 -13.56
C ILE A 289 -7.81 1.33 -13.85
N ARG A 290 -8.58 2.22 -13.23
CA ARG A 290 -8.36 3.67 -13.25
C ARG A 290 -8.49 4.24 -11.86
N LYS A 291 -7.46 4.95 -11.38
CA LYS A 291 -7.49 5.64 -10.09
C LYS A 291 -7.04 7.08 -10.22
N ALA A 292 -7.60 7.95 -9.40
CA ALA A 292 -7.18 9.35 -9.29
C ALA A 292 -7.18 9.76 -7.82
N THR A 293 -6.03 10.19 -7.34
CA THR A 293 -5.81 10.62 -5.97
C THR A 293 -5.44 12.10 -5.95
N VAL A 294 -5.98 12.84 -4.99
CA VAL A 294 -5.56 14.19 -4.63
C VAL A 294 -5.34 14.26 -3.12
N GLY A 295 -4.27 14.91 -2.69
CA GLY A 295 -4.02 15.09 -1.27
C GLY A 295 -3.22 16.34 -0.97
N TYR A 296 -3.31 16.76 0.29
CA TYR A 296 -2.64 17.93 0.82
C TYR A 296 -2.02 17.59 2.18
N GLU A 297 -0.77 17.98 2.37
CA GLU A 297 -0.02 17.77 3.61
C GLU A 297 0.62 19.09 4.06
N GLN A 298 0.54 19.39 5.36
CA GLN A 298 1.09 20.62 5.92
C GLN A 298 1.66 20.40 7.32
N SER A 299 2.85 20.96 7.57
CA SER A 299 3.38 21.10 8.93
C SER A 299 2.63 22.18 9.70
N ILE A 300 2.24 21.90 10.95
CA ILE A 300 1.55 22.82 11.85
C ILE A 300 2.49 23.13 13.02
N GLY A 301 3.06 24.33 13.01
CA GLY A 301 4.16 24.67 13.92
C GLY A 301 5.40 23.81 13.65
N GLU A 302 6.19 23.53 14.69
CA GLU A 302 7.46 22.79 14.55
C GLU A 302 7.29 21.27 14.63
N SER A 303 6.28 20.77 15.35
CA SER A 303 6.18 19.35 15.70
C SER A 303 5.08 18.58 14.97
N TRP A 304 4.00 19.24 14.56
CA TRP A 304 2.84 18.54 13.97
C TRP A 304 2.90 18.52 12.45
N VAL A 305 2.41 17.44 11.85
CA VAL A 305 2.11 17.33 10.42
C VAL A 305 0.69 16.79 10.28
N ALA A 306 -0.12 17.43 9.45
CA ALA A 306 -1.47 16.98 9.12
C ALA A 306 -1.57 16.68 7.62
N LYS A 307 -2.29 15.61 7.28
CA LYS A 307 -2.49 15.15 5.90
C LYS A 307 -3.95 14.77 5.67
N ALA A 308 -4.48 15.15 4.51
CA ALA A 308 -5.77 14.69 4.02
C ALA A 308 -5.65 14.24 2.56
N GLU A 309 -6.26 13.11 2.21
CA GLU A 309 -6.21 12.51 0.88
C GLU A 309 -7.61 12.00 0.48
N TYR A 310 -7.94 12.16 -0.80
CA TYR A 310 -9.12 11.59 -1.44
C TYR A 310 -8.71 10.81 -2.69
N GLU A 311 -9.21 9.59 -2.81
CA GLU A 311 -9.02 8.74 -3.99
C GLU A 311 -10.37 8.31 -4.58
N TYR A 312 -10.45 8.42 -5.91
CA TYR A 312 -11.47 7.78 -6.72
C TYR A 312 -10.86 6.60 -7.46
N ALA A 313 -11.52 5.44 -7.43
CA ALA A 313 -11.15 4.27 -8.21
C ALA A 313 -12.35 3.70 -8.99
N ASN A 314 -12.10 3.32 -10.24
CA ASN A 314 -13.03 2.60 -11.09
C ASN A 314 -12.32 1.41 -11.74
N GLU A 315 -12.89 0.23 -11.56
CA GLU A 315 -12.34 -1.01 -12.11
C GLU A 315 -13.43 -1.78 -12.84
N VAL A 316 -13.14 -2.23 -14.07
CA VAL A 316 -14.09 -2.97 -14.90
C VAL A 316 -13.50 -4.30 -15.28
N GLU A 317 -14.19 -5.38 -14.93
CA GLU A 317 -13.79 -6.74 -15.17
C GLU A 317 -14.74 -7.46 -16.14
N LYS A 318 -14.17 -8.26 -17.03
CA LYS A 318 -14.88 -9.20 -17.92
C LYS A 318 -14.25 -10.58 -17.82
N LYS A 319 -15.04 -11.63 -18.07
CA LYS A 319 -14.54 -13.01 -18.15
C LYS A 319 -14.53 -13.52 -19.59
N SER A 320 -13.64 -14.47 -19.89
CA SER A 320 -13.46 -15.03 -21.23
C SER A 320 -14.71 -15.72 -21.78
N ARG A 321 -15.48 -16.37 -20.90
CA ARG A 321 -16.75 -17.03 -21.21
C ARG A 321 -17.66 -17.01 -19.98
N LEU A 322 -18.96 -16.86 -20.20
CA LEU A 322 -19.98 -16.96 -19.15
C LEU A 322 -20.23 -18.43 -18.78
N SER A 323 -20.52 -18.71 -17.50
CA SER A 323 -20.88 -20.04 -17.02
C SER A 323 -22.37 -20.35 -17.22
N GLY A 324 -23.22 -19.34 -17.41
CA GLY A 324 -24.66 -19.48 -17.71
C GLY A 324 -25.60 -18.97 -16.61
N TRP A 325 -25.08 -18.64 -15.43
CA TRP A 325 -25.84 -18.02 -14.33
C TRP A 325 -25.75 -16.49 -14.35
N GLU A 326 -24.75 -15.94 -15.03
CA GLU A 326 -24.49 -14.51 -15.08
C GLU A 326 -25.54 -13.78 -15.91
N ALA A 327 -26.04 -12.65 -15.38
CA ALA A 327 -26.94 -11.76 -16.12
C ALA A 327 -26.21 -10.95 -17.20
N ARG A 328 -24.90 -10.71 -17.03
CA ARG A 328 -24.05 -9.95 -17.96
C ARG A 328 -22.59 -10.34 -17.85
N ASN A 329 -21.82 -10.15 -18.93
CA ASN A 329 -20.36 -10.23 -18.89
C ASN A 329 -19.71 -8.87 -18.57
N LYS A 330 -20.02 -8.34 -17.38
CA LYS A 330 -19.42 -7.12 -16.83
C LYS A 330 -19.56 -7.13 -15.30
N SER A 331 -18.46 -6.97 -14.59
CA SER A 331 -18.42 -6.62 -13.17
C SER A 331 -17.70 -5.28 -13.03
N GLU A 332 -18.25 -4.35 -12.26
CA GLU A 332 -17.74 -2.98 -12.20
C GLU A 332 -17.70 -2.50 -10.75
N LEU A 333 -16.52 -2.10 -10.29
CA LEU A 333 -16.28 -1.48 -9.01
C LEU A 333 -16.18 0.04 -9.19
N THR A 334 -16.87 0.78 -8.33
CA THR A 334 -16.63 2.20 -8.09
C THR A 334 -16.35 2.38 -6.61
N GLN A 335 -15.26 3.06 -6.29
CA GLN A 335 -14.78 3.24 -4.93
C GLN A 335 -14.36 4.69 -4.67
N HIS A 336 -14.70 5.16 -3.47
CA HIS A 336 -14.26 6.43 -2.92
C HIS A 336 -13.54 6.18 -1.60
N THR A 337 -12.31 6.66 -1.47
CA THR A 337 -11.52 6.56 -0.23
C THR A 337 -11.18 7.94 0.27
N PHE A 338 -11.41 8.19 1.56
CA PHE A 338 -11.00 9.39 2.27
C PHE A 338 -10.03 8.99 3.38
N TYR A 339 -8.90 9.68 3.47
CA TYR A 339 -7.87 9.44 4.47
C TYR A 339 -7.49 10.74 5.16
N ALA A 340 -7.37 10.71 6.48
CA ALA A 340 -6.88 11.83 7.29
C ALA A 340 -5.90 11.34 8.35
N GLN A 341 -4.85 12.12 8.61
CA GLN A 341 -3.80 11.77 9.55
C GLN A 341 -3.24 12.99 10.28
N ALA A 342 -2.84 12.77 11.53
CA ALA A 342 -2.04 13.70 12.32
C ALA A 342 -0.82 13.00 12.92
N LEU A 343 0.35 13.62 12.76
CA LEU A 343 1.65 13.11 13.20
C LEU A 343 2.34 14.13 14.10
N TYR A 344 2.95 13.65 15.19
CA TYR A 344 3.79 14.42 16.10
C TYR A 344 5.25 13.94 15.99
N ARG A 345 6.15 14.82 15.56
CA ARG A 345 7.59 14.55 15.37
C ARG A 345 8.35 14.63 16.69
N PHE A 346 9.36 13.77 16.87
CA PHE A 346 10.28 13.76 18.02
C PHE A 346 11.73 13.52 17.63
#